data_AF-A0A9D5VBX0-F1
#
_entry.id   AF-A0A9D5VBX0-F1
#
_cell.length_a   1.000
_cell.length_b   1.000
_cell.length_c   1.000
_cell.angle_alpha   90.00
_cell.angle_beta   90.00
_cell.angle_gamma   90.00
#
_symmetry.space_group_name_H-M   'P 1'
#
loop_
_entity.id
_entity.type
_entity.pdbx_description
1 polymer ?
#
loop_
_entity_poly.entity_id
_entity_poly.type
_entity_poly.pdbx_seq_one_letter_code
_entity_poly.pdbx_strand_id
1 'polypeptide(L)' 'MDADDLEPIKAKSGAKNLDELSIEALGEYVEALKAEIVRVETAIDRKMAARAGADAFFKS' A
#
# COMPACT_ATOMS: atom_id res chain seq x y z
N MET A 1 20.14 9.57 21.09
CA MET A 1 19.22 8.44 21.31
C MET A 1 18.32 8.42 20.10
N ASP A 2 18.63 7.56 19.13
CA ASP A 2 17.88 7.48 17.87
C ASP A 2 16.62 6.67 18.12
N ALA A 3 15.49 7.38 18.24
CA ALA A 3 14.17 6.80 18.52
C ALA A 3 13.44 6.34 17.25
N ASP A 4 14.12 6.28 16.11
CA ASP A 4 13.49 6.12 14.78
C ASP A 4 13.44 4.69 14.24
N ASP A 5 13.95 3.68 14.95
CA ASP A 5 14.00 2.30 14.44
C ASP A 5 12.90 1.38 15.01
N LEU A 6 11.71 1.93 15.28
CA LEU A 6 10.54 1.17 15.73
C LEU A 6 9.45 1.09 14.67
N GLU A 7 9.80 1.06 13.39
CA GLU A 7 8.82 0.63 12.39
C GLU A 7 8.58 -0.88 12.57
N PRO A 8 7.34 -1.32 12.89
CA PRO A 8 7.05 -2.74 12.92
C PRO A 8 7.33 -3.27 11.52
N ILE A 9 8.33 -4.15 11.41
CA ILE A 9 8.60 -4.93 10.20
C ILE A 9 7.31 -5.67 9.92
N LYS A 10 6.47 -5.12 9.03
CA LYS A 10 5.25 -5.79 8.59
C LYS A 10 5.75 -7.08 7.97
N ALA A 11 5.58 -8.18 8.70
CA ALA A 11 5.74 -9.51 8.14
C ALA A 11 4.94 -9.49 6.83
N LYS A 12 5.65 -9.61 5.70
CA LYS A 12 4.98 -9.76 4.41
C LYS A 12 4.12 -10.99 4.60
N SER A 13 2.80 -10.81 4.71
CA SER A 13 1.88 -11.94 4.65
C SER A 13 2.25 -12.67 3.38
N GLY A 14 2.83 -13.86 3.51
CA GLY A 14 3.36 -14.60 2.37
C GLY A 14 2.27 -14.68 1.30
N ALA A 15 2.65 -14.51 0.03
CA ALA A 15 1.70 -14.67 -1.05
C ALA A 15 0.98 -16.02 -0.88
N LYS A 16 -0.35 -16.02 -1.02
CA LYS A 16 -1.15 -17.25 -0.87
C LYS A 16 -0.61 -18.32 -1.83
N ASN A 17 -0.60 -19.58 -1.39
CA ASN A 17 -0.33 -20.69 -2.30
C ASN A 17 -1.48 -20.80 -3.31
N LEU A 18 -1.21 -20.48 -4.57
CA LEU A 18 -2.25 -20.43 -5.60
C LEU A 18 -2.71 -21.82 -6.03
N ASP A 19 -1.85 -22.84 -5.88
CA ASP A 19 -2.14 -24.22 -6.27
C ASP A 19 -3.23 -24.86 -5.40
N GLU A 20 -3.48 -24.30 -4.21
CA GLU A 20 -4.51 -24.76 -3.27
C GLU A 20 -5.86 -24.05 -3.46
N LEU A 21 -5.93 -23.03 -4.31
CA LEU A 21 -7.14 -22.22 -4.51
C LEU A 21 -7.97 -22.73 -5.70
N SER A 22 -9.29 -22.75 -5.54
CA SER A 22 -10.22 -22.98 -6.65
C SER A 22 -10.23 -21.78 -7.62
N ILE A 23 -10.76 -21.96 -8.84
CA ILE A 23 -10.92 -20.88 -9.83
C ILE A 23 -11.73 -19.71 -9.25
N GLU A 24 -12.80 -20.02 -8.51
CA GLU A 24 -13.65 -19.03 -7.85
C GLU A 24 -12.85 -18.24 -6.80
N ALA A 25 -12.09 -18.95 -5.94
CA ALA A 25 -11.25 -18.33 -4.92
C ALA A 25 -10.11 -17.48 -5.52
N LEU A 26 -9.57 -17.89 -6.68
CA LEU A 26 -8.61 -17.09 -7.44
C LEU A 26 -9.25 -15.80 -7.97
N GLY A 27 -10.49 -15.87 -8.46
CA GLY A 27 -11.27 -14.70 -8.86
C GLY A 27 -11.46 -13.71 -7.71
N GLU A 28 -11.91 -14.19 -6.55
CA GLU A 28 -12.07 -13.36 -5.35
C GLU A 28 -10.75 -12.75 -4.88
N TYR A 29 -9.66 -13.53 -4.93
CA TYR A 29 -8.34 -13.06 -4.56
C TYR A 29 -7.84 -11.95 -5.49
N VAL A 30 -8.10 -12.06 -6.79
CA VAL A 30 -7.78 -11.00 -7.75
C VAL A 30 -8.56 -9.72 -7.44
N GLU A 31 -9.85 -9.80 -7.15
CA GLU A 31 -10.64 -8.61 -6.82
C GLU A 31 -10.18 -7.94 -5.53
N ALA A 32 -9.81 -8.73 -4.52
CA ALA A 32 -9.20 -8.21 -3.29
C ALA A 32 -7.88 -7.47 -3.55
N LEU A 33 -7.00 -8.03 -4.39
CA LEU A 33 -5.74 -7.39 -4.76
C LEU A 33 -5.95 -6.10 -5.56
N LYS A 34 -6.91 -6.07 -6.50
CA LYS A 34 -7.26 -4.85 -7.23
C LYS A 34 -7.76 -3.74 -6.32
N ALA A 35 -8.62 -4.08 -5.35
CA ALA A 35 -9.10 -3.12 -4.37
C ALA A 35 -7.95 -2.54 -3.53
N GLU A 36 -6.97 -3.37 -3.17
CA GLU A 36 -5.77 -2.94 -2.46
C GLU A 36 -4.89 -2.01 -3.31
N ILE A 37 -4.73 -2.30 -4.61
CA ILE A 37 -4.02 -1.42 -5.55
C ILE A 37 -4.66 -0.04 -5.55
N VAL A 38 -5.98 0.05 -5.72
CA VAL A 38 -6.71 1.33 -5.72
C VAL A 38 -6.52 2.08 -4.40
N ARG A 39 -6.54 1.38 -3.26
CA ARG A 39 -6.31 1.97 -1.94
C ARG A 39 -4.91 2.58 -1.84
N VAL A 40 -3.89 1.88 -2.34
CA VAL A 40 -2.50 2.33 -2.32
C VAL A 40 -2.29 3.50 -3.26
N GLU A 41 -2.80 3.44 -4.49
CA GLU A 41 -2.75 4.55 -5.45
C GLU A 41 -3.36 5.83 -4.87
N THR A 42 -4.55 5.72 -4.26
CA THR A 42 -5.21 6.84 -3.58
C THR A 42 -4.35 7.43 -2.45
N ALA A 43 -3.64 6.58 -1.70
CA ALA A 43 -2.74 7.03 -0.64
C ALA A 43 -1.49 7.75 -1.20
N ILE A 44 -0.96 7.28 -2.33
CA ILE A 44 0.16 7.92 -3.05
C ILE A 44 -0.26 9.30 -3.52
N ASP A 45 -1.41 9.43 -4.17
CA ASP A 45 -1.91 10.71 -4.69
C ASP A 45 -2.06 11.75 -3.57
N ARG A 46 -2.61 11.34 -2.43
CA ARG A 46 -2.72 12.21 -1.24
C ARG A 46 -1.35 12.66 -0.73
N LYS A 47 -0.37 11.76 -0.68
CA LYS A 47 1.01 12.10 -0.26
C LYS A 47 1.68 13.04 -1.24
N MET A 48 1.49 12.84 -2.54
CA MET A 48 1.99 13.73 -3.58
C MET A 48 1.39 15.13 -3.48
N ALA A 49 0.07 15.23 -3.29
CA ALA A 49 -0.61 16.50 -3.09
C ALA A 49 -0.10 17.25 -1.85
N ALA A 50 0.08 16.53 -0.72
CA ALA A 50 0.64 17.10 0.50
C ALA A 50 2.07 17.62 0.27
N ARG A 51 2.92 16.86 -0.44
CA ARG A 51 4.27 17.29 -0.79
C ARG A 51 4.27 18.53 -1.67
N ALA A 52 3.44 18.56 -2.72
CA ALA A 52 3.34 19.70 -3.62
C ALA A 52 2.86 20.96 -2.89
N GLY A 53 1.90 20.82 -1.98
CA GLY A 53 1.44 21.92 -1.12
C GLY A 53 2.54 22.46 -0.21
N ALA A 54 3.33 21.58 0.41
CA ALA A 54 4.49 21.98 1.21
C ALA A 54 5.56 22.68 0.35
N ASP A 55 5.93 22.11 -0.80
CA ASP A 55 6.90 22.70 -1.71
C ASP A 55 6.49 24.10 -2.19
N ALA A 56 5.19 24.34 -2.40
CA ALA A 56 4.66 25.66 -2.75
C ALA A 56 4.74 26.65 -1.58
N PHE A 57 4.43 26.21 -0.36
CA PHE A 57 4.47 27.04 0.85
C PHE A 57 5.90 27.46 1.24
N PHE A 58 6.88 26.58 1.07
CA PHE A 58 8.27 26.87 1.45
C PHE A 58 9.10 27.55 0.35
N LYS A 59 8.58 27.66 -0.88
CA LYS A 59 9.21 28.40 -1.99
C LYS A 59 8.73 29.85 -2.13
N SER A 60 7.74 30.28 -1.34
CA SER A 60 7.28 31.67 -1.24
C SER A 60 8.03 32.46 -0.18
#